data_AF-A0A8S4NPL8-F1
#
_entry.id   AF-A0A8S4NPL8-F1
#
_cell.length_a   1.000
_cell.length_b   1.000
_cell.length_c   1.000
_cell.angle_alpha   90.00
_cell.angle_beta   90.00
_cell.angle_gamma   90.00
#
_symmetry.space_group_name_H-M   'P 1'
#
loop_
_entity.id
_entity.type
_entity.pdbx_description
1 polymer ?
#
loop_
_entity_poly.entity_id
_entity_poly.type
_entity_poly.pdbx_seq_one_letter_code
_entity_poly.pdbx_strand_id
1 'polypeptide(L)'
;RIVNMAADSEHRHRPGAFKQQNKAHKHGKHRSKGALEKETKGRTNVISLTKKTKKLTSKLNRRNQASQLRKLKRDEVLNQKRQRGGTNCPPLSVVVLPLCEGVDSQSVVKLLGRSDDEAVVTSSTTGATHISVPRFKQRFSFLQPNREKLYDVLDALKVADAILLIMSAEYGIDAFGEHSLSCLQAQGMPSAVHVVQGLKTIPDKKLTDCKKMLQKHLDKRFPREKFHGVDTEQDGLLVLRQLGNQKLKHIKYCENRSHLSAEEVTFTPAEGDSHVGTLCVSGYIRGQALSVNGLVHLPGWGDFQMSKIEAPPDPHPLVLRGKTKKMDAMDEDQEEVKLLEKANPNEQVSLQSE
;
A
#
# COMPACT_ATOMS: atom_id res chain seq x y z
N ARG A 1 37.05 -62.54 -31.10
CA ARG A 1 36.01 -63.27 -30.34
C ARG A 1 34.67 -62.59 -30.58
N ILE A 2 33.84 -63.17 -31.47
CA ILE A 2 32.39 -63.46 -31.30
C ILE A 2 31.54 -62.45 -30.47
N VAL A 3 30.62 -61.79 -31.21
CA VAL A 3 29.15 -61.62 -30.99
C VAL A 3 28.54 -60.37 -30.30
N ASN A 4 27.77 -59.66 -31.16
CA ASN A 4 26.53 -58.87 -31.05
C ASN A 4 25.74 -58.75 -29.74
N MET A 5 25.12 -57.58 -29.55
CA MET A 5 23.66 -57.32 -29.43
C MET A 5 23.49 -55.78 -29.28
N ALA A 6 22.72 -55.01 -30.06
CA ALA A 6 21.32 -55.06 -30.53
C ALA A 6 20.58 -53.82 -29.97
N ALA A 7 20.04 -52.97 -30.85
CA ALA A 7 18.81 -52.22 -30.64
C ALA A 7 18.36 -51.61 -31.98
N ASP A 8 17.62 -52.41 -32.74
CA ASP A 8 16.90 -52.02 -33.96
C ASP A 8 15.83 -50.97 -33.68
N SER A 9 15.87 -49.87 -34.44
CA SER A 9 14.76 -48.94 -34.62
C SER A 9 13.82 -49.46 -35.71
N GLU A 10 12.87 -50.32 -35.33
CA GLU A 10 11.85 -50.80 -36.29
C GLU A 10 10.96 -49.65 -36.81
N HIS A 11 11.12 -49.34 -38.10
CA HIS A 11 10.23 -48.49 -38.87
C HIS A 11 8.86 -49.17 -39.07
N ARG A 12 7.84 -48.71 -38.35
CA ARG A 12 6.44 -49.08 -38.63
C ARG A 12 5.89 -48.29 -39.81
N HIS A 13 5.79 -48.94 -40.97
CA HIS A 13 5.13 -48.39 -42.15
C HIS A 13 3.65 -48.09 -41.87
N ARG A 14 3.26 -46.81 -41.91
CA ARG A 14 1.85 -46.39 -41.91
C ARG A 14 1.27 -46.58 -43.32
N PRO A 15 0.11 -47.23 -43.47
CA PRO A 15 -0.49 -47.41 -44.78
C PRO A 15 -0.88 -46.05 -45.38
N GLY A 16 -0.47 -45.81 -46.63
CA GLY A 16 -0.74 -44.57 -47.36
C GLY A 16 -2.19 -44.41 -47.79
N ALA A 17 -2.57 -43.19 -48.14
CA ALA A 17 -3.94 -42.74 -48.40
C ALA A 17 -4.70 -43.46 -49.53
N PHE A 18 -4.02 -44.28 -50.34
CA PHE A 18 -4.60 -45.02 -51.46
C PHE A 18 -4.75 -46.52 -51.19
N LYS A 19 -4.70 -46.96 -49.92
CA LYS A 19 -4.87 -48.38 -49.58
C LYS A 19 -6.33 -48.81 -49.79
N GLN A 20 -6.56 -49.57 -50.85
CA GLN A 20 -7.86 -50.15 -51.21
C GLN A 20 -8.37 -51.08 -50.10
N GLN A 21 -9.54 -50.75 -49.52
CA GLN A 21 -10.22 -51.61 -48.54
C GLN A 21 -11.21 -52.51 -49.27
N ASN A 22 -11.03 -53.82 -49.16
CA ASN A 22 -11.96 -54.80 -49.73
C ASN A 22 -13.32 -54.72 -49.02
N LYS A 23 -14.41 -54.84 -49.78
CA LYS A 23 -15.78 -54.76 -49.26
C LYS A 23 -16.06 -55.93 -48.31
N ALA A 24 -16.68 -55.64 -47.16
CA ALA A 24 -17.11 -56.64 -46.20
C ALA A 24 -18.30 -57.45 -46.75
N HIS A 25 -18.26 -58.79 -46.62
CA HIS A 25 -19.35 -59.67 -47.05
C HIS A 25 -20.62 -59.44 -46.22
N LYS A 26 -21.79 -59.39 -46.88
CA LYS A 26 -23.10 -59.31 -46.23
C LYS A 26 -23.51 -60.67 -45.67
N HIS A 27 -23.14 -60.96 -44.42
CA HIS A 27 -23.88 -61.95 -43.63
C HIS A 27 -25.20 -61.30 -43.18
N GLY A 28 -26.32 -61.87 -43.64
CA GLY A 28 -27.67 -61.35 -43.46
C GLY A 28 -28.11 -61.21 -42.00
N LYS A 29 -29.07 -60.29 -41.78
CA LYS A 29 -29.74 -60.01 -40.51
C LYS A 29 -30.43 -61.26 -39.95
N HIS A 30 -29.81 -61.90 -38.96
CA HIS A 30 -30.55 -62.68 -37.97
C HIS A 30 -30.19 -62.17 -36.57
N ARG A 31 -31.12 -61.46 -35.93
CA ARG A 31 -31.03 -61.14 -34.50
C ARG A 31 -31.26 -62.44 -33.75
N SER A 32 -30.29 -62.85 -32.93
CA SER A 32 -30.41 -64.06 -32.11
C SER A 32 -31.52 -63.87 -31.06
N LYS A 33 -32.22 -64.97 -30.74
CA LYS A 33 -33.33 -64.99 -29.76
C LYS A 33 -32.95 -64.35 -28.41
N GLY A 34 -31.70 -64.53 -27.98
CA GLY A 34 -31.18 -63.94 -26.73
C GLY A 34 -31.01 -62.42 -26.76
N ALA A 35 -30.91 -61.78 -27.93
CA ALA A 35 -30.85 -60.33 -28.05
C ALA A 35 -32.22 -59.67 -27.82
N LEU A 36 -33.30 -60.30 -28.31
CA LEU A 36 -34.68 -59.86 -28.06
C LEU A 36 -35.04 -60.02 -26.58
N GLU A 37 -34.63 -61.13 -25.96
CA GLU A 37 -34.93 -61.41 -24.55
C GLU A 37 -34.24 -60.43 -23.58
N LYS A 38 -33.06 -59.91 -23.95
CA LYS A 38 -32.35 -58.86 -23.21
C LYS A 38 -33.02 -57.49 -23.35
N GLU A 39 -33.59 -57.17 -24.51
CA GLU A 39 -34.36 -55.93 -24.70
C GLU A 39 -35.69 -55.96 -23.92
N THR A 40 -36.38 -57.10 -23.89
CA THR A 40 -37.66 -57.24 -23.16
C THR A 40 -37.51 -57.23 -21.63
N LYS A 41 -36.33 -57.57 -21.10
CA LYS A 41 -36.11 -57.71 -19.65
C LYS A 41 -35.98 -56.38 -18.88
N GLY A 42 -36.09 -55.22 -19.54
CA GLY A 42 -36.45 -53.92 -18.93
C GLY A 42 -35.61 -53.40 -17.75
N ARG A 43 -34.54 -54.08 -17.33
CA ARG A 43 -33.69 -53.67 -16.21
C ARG A 43 -32.55 -52.79 -16.72
N THR A 44 -32.80 -51.49 -16.75
CA THR A 44 -31.72 -50.50 -16.83
C THR A 44 -31.17 -50.28 -15.42
N ASN A 45 -30.02 -50.88 -15.10
CA ASN A 45 -29.26 -50.48 -13.92
C ASN A 45 -28.83 -49.03 -14.09
N VAL A 46 -29.50 -48.10 -13.39
CA VAL A 46 -29.07 -46.71 -13.29
C VAL A 46 -27.86 -46.69 -12.35
N ILE A 47 -26.68 -46.97 -12.91
CA ILE A 47 -25.43 -46.61 -12.26
C ILE A 47 -25.31 -45.10 -12.46
N SER A 48 -25.71 -44.32 -11.46
CA SER A 48 -25.42 -42.89 -11.39
C SER A 48 -23.92 -42.69 -11.28
N LEU A 49 -23.21 -42.80 -12.41
CA LEU A 49 -21.82 -42.43 -12.53
C LEU A 49 -21.75 -40.91 -12.35
N THR A 50 -21.59 -40.44 -11.12
CA THR A 50 -21.10 -39.10 -10.81
C THR A 50 -19.62 -39.02 -11.20
N LYS A 51 -19.33 -39.22 -12.49
CA LYS A 51 -18.04 -38.88 -13.06
C LYS A 51 -18.01 -37.36 -13.13
N LYS A 52 -17.43 -36.70 -12.12
CA LYS A 52 -16.94 -35.33 -12.30
C LYS A 52 -15.93 -35.40 -13.44
N THR A 53 -16.39 -35.13 -14.67
CA THR A 53 -15.54 -35.04 -15.85
C THR A 53 -14.51 -33.96 -15.56
N LYS A 54 -13.24 -34.34 -15.42
CA LYS A 54 -12.12 -33.40 -15.37
C LYS A 54 -12.19 -32.59 -16.67
N LYS A 55 -12.81 -31.41 -16.62
CA LYS A 55 -12.85 -30.48 -17.76
C LYS A 55 -11.42 -30.02 -17.99
N LEU A 56 -10.72 -30.69 -18.90
CA LEU A 56 -9.47 -30.19 -19.45
C LEU A 56 -9.79 -28.84 -20.09
N THR A 57 -9.32 -27.76 -19.47
CA THR A 57 -9.62 -26.41 -19.94
C THR A 57 -8.95 -26.20 -21.29
N SER A 58 -9.74 -25.79 -22.28
CA SER A 58 -9.21 -25.40 -23.58
C SER A 58 -8.14 -24.32 -23.43
N LYS A 59 -7.15 -24.30 -24.33
CA LYS A 59 -6.11 -23.27 -24.40
C LYS A 59 -6.71 -21.86 -24.40
N LEU A 60 -7.86 -21.68 -25.06
CA LEU A 60 -8.58 -20.41 -25.11
C LEU A 60 -9.19 -20.05 -23.74
N ASN A 61 -9.80 -21.01 -23.05
CA ASN A 61 -10.34 -20.81 -21.70
C ASN A 61 -9.25 -20.44 -20.70
N ARG A 62 -8.07 -21.08 -20.79
CA ARG A 62 -6.91 -20.75 -19.96
C ARG A 62 -6.40 -19.33 -20.22
N ARG A 63 -6.36 -18.90 -21.49
CA ARG A 63 -5.97 -17.53 -21.86
C ARG A 63 -6.98 -16.50 -21.35
N ASN A 64 -8.28 -16.78 -21.50
CA ASN A 64 -9.33 -15.89 -21.02
C ASN A 64 -9.30 -15.75 -19.50
N GLN A 65 -9.21 -16.87 -18.77
CA GLN A 65 -9.08 -16.87 -17.31
C GLN A 65 -7.85 -16.06 -16.86
N ALA A 66 -6.69 -16.23 -17.52
CA ALA A 66 -5.50 -15.44 -17.21
C ALA A 66 -5.71 -13.94 -17.47
N SER A 67 -6.45 -13.56 -18.52
CA SER A 67 -6.78 -12.17 -18.82
C SER A 67 -7.71 -11.57 -17.76
N GLN A 68 -8.75 -12.31 -17.37
CA GLN A 68 -9.68 -11.90 -16.32
C GLN A 68 -8.95 -11.71 -14.98
N LEU A 69 -8.11 -12.66 -14.57
CA LEU A 69 -7.32 -12.55 -13.34
C LEU A 69 -6.36 -11.37 -13.36
N ARG A 70 -5.73 -11.07 -14.52
CA ARG A 70 -4.86 -9.89 -14.67
C ARG A 70 -5.64 -8.59 -14.56
N LYS A 71 -6.85 -8.54 -15.14
CA LYS A 71 -7.73 -7.36 -15.05
C LYS A 71 -8.12 -7.12 -13.59
N LEU A 72 -8.63 -8.14 -12.90
CA LEU A 72 -9.03 -8.05 -11.48
C LEU A 72 -7.88 -7.58 -10.60
N LYS A 73 -6.69 -8.19 -10.71
CA LYS A 73 -5.50 -7.78 -9.94
C LYS A 73 -5.04 -6.36 -10.27
N ARG A 74 -5.17 -5.92 -11.52
CA ARG A 74 -4.83 -4.54 -11.90
C ARG A 74 -5.80 -3.55 -11.28
N ASP A 75 -7.10 -3.83 -11.35
CA ASP A 75 -8.14 -2.97 -10.81
C ASP A 75 -8.02 -2.86 -9.27
N GLU A 76 -7.71 -3.96 -8.60
CA GLU A 76 -7.41 -3.99 -7.15
C GLU A 76 -6.22 -3.08 -6.78
N VAL A 77 -5.09 -3.21 -7.48
CA VAL A 77 -3.91 -2.37 -7.25
C VAL A 77 -4.17 -0.90 -7.56
N LEU A 78 -4.94 -0.59 -8.61
CA LEU A 78 -5.30 0.78 -8.96
C LEU A 78 -6.22 1.40 -7.89
N ASN A 79 -7.17 0.66 -7.36
CA ASN A 79 -8.04 1.13 -6.29
C ASN A 79 -7.25 1.42 -5.01
N GLN A 80 -6.33 0.54 -4.61
CA GLN A 80 -5.43 0.77 -3.48
C GLN A 80 -4.58 2.04 -3.66
N LYS A 81 -4.05 2.26 -4.87
CA LYS A 81 -3.27 3.47 -5.17
C LYS A 81 -4.10 4.75 -5.19
N ARG A 82 -5.38 4.67 -5.58
CA ARG A 82 -6.29 5.83 -5.61
C ARG A 82 -6.73 6.27 -4.22
N GLN A 83 -6.77 5.35 -3.25
CA GLN A 83 -7.19 5.64 -1.88
C GLN A 83 -6.22 6.53 -1.09
N ARG A 84 -5.01 6.83 -1.60
CA ARG A 84 -3.98 7.57 -0.86
C ARG A 84 -3.37 8.68 -1.71
N GLY A 85 -3.21 9.87 -1.13
CA GLY A 85 -2.52 11.01 -1.74
C GLY A 85 -3.25 11.71 -2.88
N GLY A 86 -4.45 11.28 -3.28
CA GLY A 86 -5.26 11.93 -4.32
C GLY A 86 -5.97 13.21 -3.85
N THR A 87 -6.81 13.79 -4.73
CA THR A 87 -7.55 15.04 -4.45
C THR A 87 -8.49 14.93 -3.25
N ASN A 88 -9.24 13.82 -3.13
CA ASN A 88 -10.25 13.62 -2.08
C ASN A 88 -9.80 12.58 -1.03
N CYS A 89 -8.51 12.24 -1.03
CA CYS A 89 -7.94 11.19 -0.18
C CYS A 89 -6.89 11.79 0.73
N PRO A 90 -6.66 11.28 1.94
CA PRO A 90 -5.70 11.84 2.87
C PRO A 90 -4.30 11.98 2.25
N PRO A 91 -3.53 13.02 2.62
CA PRO A 91 -2.16 13.18 2.15
C PRO A 91 -1.31 11.97 2.57
N LEU A 92 -0.32 11.57 1.76
CA LEU A 92 0.58 10.49 2.12
C LEU A 92 1.41 10.91 3.35
N SER A 93 1.25 10.21 4.47
CA SER A 93 1.99 10.51 5.70
C SER A 93 3.40 9.95 5.63
N VAL A 94 4.40 10.83 5.67
CA VAL A 94 5.82 10.50 5.60
C VAL A 94 6.51 11.02 6.85
N VAL A 95 7.07 10.11 7.64
CA VAL A 95 7.89 10.50 8.80
C VAL A 95 9.34 10.64 8.37
N VAL A 96 9.96 11.76 8.71
CA VAL A 96 11.37 12.04 8.42
C VAL A 96 12.20 11.70 9.63
N LEU A 97 13.08 10.70 9.51
CA LEU A 97 13.91 10.22 10.61
C LEU A 97 15.41 10.41 10.28
N PRO A 98 16.10 11.36 10.95
CA PRO A 98 17.55 11.52 10.83
C PRO A 98 18.28 10.41 11.61
N LEU A 99 19.03 9.56 10.90
CA LEU A 99 19.80 8.46 11.46
C LEU A 99 21.15 8.89 12.04
N CYS A 100 21.64 10.07 11.67
CA CYS A 100 22.82 10.69 12.23
C CYS A 100 22.49 12.06 12.86
N GLU A 101 23.21 12.47 13.90
CA GLU A 101 23.06 13.78 14.56
C GLU A 101 23.48 14.94 13.65
N GLY A 102 24.48 14.72 12.78
CA GLY A 102 24.97 15.72 11.82
C GLY A 102 24.02 15.99 10.63
N VAL A 103 22.76 15.55 10.69
CA VAL A 103 21.78 15.63 9.61
C VAL A 103 20.65 16.56 10.02
N ASP A 104 20.43 17.61 9.23
CA ASP A 104 19.29 18.49 9.41
C ASP A 104 18.06 17.98 8.66
N SER A 105 17.03 17.56 9.40
CA SER A 105 15.76 17.09 8.83
C SER A 105 14.92 18.24 8.24
N GLN A 106 15.08 19.46 8.74
CA GLN A 106 14.32 20.63 8.28
C GLN A 106 14.78 21.07 6.90
N SER A 107 16.09 21.11 6.65
CA SER A 107 16.64 21.42 5.32
C SER A 107 16.15 20.44 4.25
N VAL A 108 16.01 19.14 4.56
CA VAL A 108 15.44 18.17 3.60
C VAL A 108 14.01 18.54 3.24
N VAL A 109 13.15 18.75 4.23
CA VAL A 109 11.74 19.04 3.94
C VAL A 109 11.59 20.36 3.20
N LYS A 110 12.40 21.38 3.54
CA LYS A 110 12.46 22.64 2.79
C LYS A 110 12.95 22.42 1.35
N LEU A 111 13.96 21.58 1.14
CA LEU A 111 14.47 21.25 -0.20
C LEU A 111 13.42 20.48 -1.02
N LEU A 112 12.72 19.52 -0.41
CA LEU A 112 11.61 18.78 -1.05
C LEU A 112 10.48 19.73 -1.44
N GLY A 113 10.16 20.71 -0.59
CA GLY A 113 9.15 21.75 -0.89
C GLY A 113 9.55 22.67 -2.03
N ARG A 114 10.84 22.96 -2.20
CA ARG A 114 11.38 23.77 -3.32
C ARG A 114 11.63 22.97 -4.59
N SER A 115 11.55 21.65 -4.55
CA SER A 115 11.93 20.79 -5.68
C SER A 115 10.96 20.85 -6.86
N ASP A 116 9.75 21.38 -6.68
CA ASP A 116 8.76 21.58 -7.74
C ASP A 116 8.21 23.01 -7.65
N ASP A 117 8.33 23.77 -8.73
CA ASP A 117 7.92 25.19 -8.78
C ASP A 117 6.41 25.38 -8.58
N GLU A 118 5.61 24.33 -8.84
CA GLU A 118 4.15 24.33 -8.66
C GLU A 118 3.72 23.76 -7.29
N ALA A 119 4.67 23.34 -6.44
CA ALA A 119 4.32 22.78 -5.15
C ALA A 119 3.78 23.85 -4.18
N VAL A 120 2.66 23.55 -3.55
CA VAL A 120 2.11 24.37 -2.47
C VAL A 120 2.55 23.73 -1.15
N VAL A 121 3.33 24.48 -0.37
CA VAL A 121 3.80 24.08 0.95
C VAL A 121 3.00 24.82 2.00
N THR A 122 2.31 24.09 2.86
CA THR A 122 1.61 24.62 4.03
C THR A 122 2.12 23.94 5.29
N SER A 123 2.14 24.66 6.40
CA SER A 123 2.55 24.11 7.69
C SER A 123 1.34 24.05 8.60
N SER A 124 1.19 22.93 9.30
CA SER A 124 0.20 22.73 10.34
C SER A 124 0.71 23.27 11.68
N THR A 125 -0.22 23.64 12.57
CA THR A 125 0.06 24.13 13.93
C THR A 125 0.84 23.12 14.78
N THR A 126 0.67 21.82 14.52
CA THR A 126 1.40 20.74 15.21
C THR A 126 2.80 20.48 14.65
N GLY A 127 3.25 21.26 13.66
CA GLY A 127 4.59 21.17 13.08
C GLY A 127 4.71 20.22 11.88
N ALA A 128 3.60 19.61 11.43
CA ALA A 128 3.59 18.84 10.19
C ALA A 128 3.66 19.77 8.97
N THR A 129 4.49 19.42 7.97
CA THR A 129 4.59 20.18 6.71
C THR A 129 3.86 19.45 5.61
N HIS A 130 2.84 20.07 5.04
CA HIS A 130 2.07 19.54 3.92
C HIS A 130 2.63 20.06 2.61
N ILE A 131 2.88 19.14 1.68
CA ILE A 131 3.38 19.44 0.34
C ILE A 131 2.42 18.87 -0.67
N SER A 132 1.72 19.74 -1.38
CA SER A 132 0.85 19.40 -2.48
C SER A 132 1.63 19.54 -3.78
N VAL A 133 1.76 18.47 -4.56
CA VAL A 133 2.51 18.44 -5.81
C VAL A 133 1.55 18.20 -6.98
N PRO A 134 1.06 19.27 -7.66
CA PRO A 134 0.09 19.16 -8.74
C PRO A 134 0.60 18.31 -9.91
N ARG A 135 1.91 18.38 -10.20
CA ARG A 135 2.57 17.60 -11.25
C ARG A 135 2.40 16.10 -11.10
N PHE A 136 2.48 15.59 -9.86
CA PHE A 136 2.26 14.18 -9.55
C PHE A 136 0.80 13.87 -9.21
N LYS A 137 -0.03 14.91 -9.08
CA LYS A 137 -1.41 14.83 -8.57
C LYS A 137 -1.44 14.13 -7.20
N GLN A 138 -0.44 14.43 -6.38
CA GLN A 138 -0.23 13.78 -5.10
C GLN A 138 0.01 14.79 -3.99
N ARG A 139 -0.51 14.47 -2.80
CA ARG A 139 -0.31 15.22 -1.56
C ARG A 139 0.54 14.42 -0.59
N PHE A 140 1.45 15.11 0.08
CA PHE A 140 2.34 14.56 1.10
C PHE A 140 2.18 15.36 2.40
N SER A 141 2.31 14.69 3.53
CA SER A 141 2.43 15.30 4.86
C SER A 141 3.71 14.77 5.48
N PHE A 142 4.63 15.67 5.81
CA PHE A 142 5.91 15.37 6.43
C PHE A 142 5.85 15.66 7.92
N LEU A 143 6.09 14.64 8.73
CA LEU A 143 6.18 14.75 10.17
C LEU A 143 7.64 14.60 10.61
N GLN A 144 8.11 15.54 11.42
CA GLN A 144 9.48 15.57 11.94
C GLN A 144 9.46 15.35 13.46
N PRO A 145 9.56 14.10 13.94
CA PRO A 145 9.68 13.83 15.36
C PRO A 145 11.04 14.28 15.90
N ASN A 146 11.10 14.61 17.20
CA ASN A 146 12.37 14.88 17.85
C ASN A 146 13.16 13.57 17.96
N ARG A 147 14.37 13.56 17.38
CA ARG A 147 15.28 12.42 17.42
C ARG A 147 15.60 11.98 18.85
N GLU A 148 15.77 12.90 19.79
CA GLU A 148 16.22 12.56 21.16
C GLU A 148 15.20 11.70 21.93
N LYS A 149 13.93 11.76 21.53
CA LYS A 149 12.83 11.04 22.17
C LYS A 149 12.41 9.84 21.32
N LEU A 150 12.91 8.67 21.68
CA LEU A 150 12.60 7.43 20.96
C LEU A 150 11.08 7.15 20.87
N TYR A 151 10.33 7.39 21.96
CA TYR A 151 8.89 7.12 21.97
C TYR A 151 8.12 8.02 21.01
N ASP A 152 8.46 9.31 20.90
CA ASP A 152 7.86 10.23 19.94
C ASP A 152 8.10 9.75 18.49
N VAL A 153 9.29 9.21 18.20
CA VAL A 153 9.62 8.62 16.90
C VAL A 153 8.74 7.39 16.63
N LEU A 154 8.62 6.46 17.59
CA LEU A 154 7.80 5.25 17.43
C LEU A 154 6.30 5.58 17.29
N ASP A 155 5.84 6.61 17.99
CA ASP A 155 4.46 7.11 17.92
C ASP A 155 4.14 7.89 16.65
N ALA A 156 5.12 8.59 16.07
CA ALA A 156 4.98 9.15 14.73
C ALA A 156 4.90 8.03 13.67
N LEU A 157 5.74 7.00 13.81
CA LEU A 157 5.89 5.94 12.81
C LEU A 157 4.70 4.97 12.77
N LYS A 158 3.97 4.77 13.87
CA LYS A 158 2.76 3.93 13.87
C LYS A 158 1.65 4.48 12.96
N VAL A 159 1.61 5.80 12.73
CA VAL A 159 0.61 6.47 11.88
C VAL A 159 1.12 6.75 10.46
N ALA A 160 2.41 6.52 10.21
CA ALA A 160 3.05 6.84 8.94
C ALA A 160 2.74 5.79 7.84
N ASP A 161 2.50 6.26 6.62
CA ASP A 161 2.43 5.39 5.44
C ASP A 161 3.83 4.99 4.96
N ALA A 162 4.77 5.94 5.03
CA ALA A 162 6.15 5.79 4.60
C ALA A 162 7.13 6.50 5.54
N ILE A 163 8.40 6.13 5.43
CA ILE A 163 9.48 6.66 6.27
C ILE A 163 10.58 7.14 5.35
N LEU A 164 11.06 8.35 5.59
CA LEU A 164 12.25 8.89 4.96
C LEU A 164 13.42 8.79 5.93
N LEU A 165 14.30 7.82 5.70
CA LEU A 165 15.50 7.58 6.50
C LEU A 165 16.64 8.40 5.93
N ILE A 166 17.11 9.40 6.68
CA ILE A 166 18.20 10.28 6.24
C ILE A 166 19.50 9.84 6.91
N MET A 167 20.51 9.56 6.09
CA MET A 167 21.85 9.18 6.51
C MET A 167 22.84 10.32 6.19
N SER A 168 23.88 10.45 7.00
CA SER A 168 25.00 11.32 6.67
C SER A 168 25.97 10.59 5.75
N ALA A 169 26.51 11.27 4.73
CA ALA A 169 27.53 10.70 3.86
C ALA A 169 28.87 10.44 4.58
N GLU A 170 29.16 11.20 5.64
CA GLU A 170 30.43 11.14 6.36
C GLU A 170 30.40 10.12 7.51
N TYR A 171 29.36 10.20 8.35
CA TYR A 171 29.24 9.37 9.56
C TYR A 171 28.35 8.14 9.37
N GLY A 172 27.50 8.12 8.34
CA GLY A 172 26.57 7.01 8.09
C GLY A 172 25.40 6.99 9.07
N ILE A 173 25.37 5.97 9.94
CA ILE A 173 24.31 5.70 10.91
C ILE A 173 24.94 5.67 12.31
N ASP A 174 24.39 6.46 13.23
CA ASP A 174 24.88 6.51 14.61
C ASP A 174 24.30 5.36 15.46
N ALA A 175 24.88 5.13 16.65
CA ALA A 175 24.37 4.16 17.61
C ALA A 175 22.87 4.38 17.96
N PHE A 176 22.45 5.64 18.11
CA PHE A 176 21.04 5.97 18.32
C PHE A 176 20.16 5.61 17.11
N GLY A 177 20.67 5.87 15.90
CA GLY A 177 20.00 5.48 14.65
C GLY A 177 19.86 3.96 14.54
N GLU A 178 20.91 3.20 14.87
CA GLU A 178 20.85 1.74 14.90
C GLU A 178 19.85 1.20 15.92
N HIS A 179 19.80 1.81 17.11
CA HIS A 179 18.83 1.46 18.14
C HIS A 179 17.40 1.73 17.68
N SER A 180 17.14 2.92 17.13
CA SER A 180 15.82 3.33 16.61
C SER A 180 15.34 2.42 15.49
N LEU A 181 16.23 2.04 14.56
CA LEU A 181 15.92 1.10 13.48
C LEU A 181 15.56 -0.28 14.01
N SER A 182 16.24 -0.75 15.07
CA SER A 182 15.97 -2.05 15.69
C SER A 182 14.58 -2.07 16.34
N CYS A 183 14.22 -1.01 17.07
CA CYS A 183 12.90 -0.83 17.66
C CYS A 183 11.80 -0.76 16.59
N LEU A 184 12.04 -0.02 15.52
CA LEU A 184 11.11 0.12 14.40
C LEU A 184 10.87 -1.20 13.64
N GLN A 185 11.93 -1.99 13.45
CA GLN A 185 11.82 -3.31 12.85
C GLN A 185 10.98 -4.26 13.71
N ALA A 186 11.09 -4.16 15.04
CA ALA A 186 10.29 -4.94 15.98
C ALA A 186 8.81 -4.51 16.01
N GLN A 187 8.52 -3.20 16.00
CA GLN A 187 7.16 -2.66 15.98
C GLN A 187 6.43 -2.92 14.65
N GLY A 188 7.19 -3.00 13.55
CA GLY A 188 6.66 -3.21 12.21
C GLY A 188 6.87 -1.98 11.35
N MET A 189 8.00 -1.96 10.63
CA MET A 189 8.41 -0.83 9.80
C MET A 189 7.46 -0.61 8.58
N PRO A 190 6.96 0.62 8.37
CA PRO A 190 6.34 1.08 7.13
C PRO A 190 7.27 1.04 5.90
N SER A 191 6.81 1.53 4.75
CA SER A 191 7.66 1.59 3.55
C SER A 191 8.77 2.63 3.70
N ALA A 192 10.02 2.16 3.73
CA ALA A 192 11.19 3.02 3.86
C ALA A 192 11.69 3.54 2.50
N VAL A 193 12.17 4.78 2.50
CA VAL A 193 12.98 5.39 1.46
C VAL A 193 14.25 5.91 2.11
N HIS A 194 15.40 5.53 1.55
CA HIS A 194 16.71 5.90 2.09
C HIS A 194 17.27 7.08 1.31
N VAL A 195 17.72 8.08 2.06
CA VAL A 195 18.31 9.30 1.55
C VAL A 195 19.66 9.53 2.22
N VAL A 196 20.61 10.06 1.46
CA VAL A 196 21.93 10.49 1.97
C VAL A 196 22.09 11.99 1.73
N GLN A 197 22.46 12.71 2.79
CA GLN A 197 22.89 14.11 2.71
C GLN A 197 24.41 14.22 2.64
N GLY A 198 24.91 15.25 1.96
CA GLY A 198 26.32 15.65 2.01
C GLY A 198 27.21 14.87 1.05
N LEU A 199 26.66 14.27 -0.01
CA LEU A 199 27.47 13.58 -1.01
C LEU A 199 28.33 14.56 -1.81
N LYS A 200 27.86 15.79 -2.01
CA LYS A 200 28.63 16.87 -2.68
C LYS A 200 29.81 17.40 -1.85
N THR A 201 29.76 17.28 -0.53
CA THR A 201 30.84 17.74 0.35
C THR A 201 32.07 16.83 0.26
N ILE A 202 31.86 15.57 -0.16
CA ILE A 202 32.93 14.58 -0.30
C ILE A 202 33.65 14.78 -1.64
N PRO A 203 35.00 14.75 -1.67
CA PRO A 203 35.75 14.81 -2.91
C PRO A 203 35.40 13.67 -3.88
N ASP A 204 35.27 13.98 -5.18
CA ASP A 204 34.84 13.04 -6.23
C ASP A 204 35.63 11.73 -6.25
N LYS A 205 36.93 11.80 -5.93
CA LYS A 205 37.82 10.62 -5.87
C LYS A 205 37.36 9.59 -4.84
N LYS A 206 36.82 10.04 -3.69
CA LYS A 206 36.37 9.16 -2.59
C LYS A 206 34.88 8.84 -2.65
N LEU A 207 34.11 9.63 -3.40
CA LEU A 207 32.65 9.54 -3.47
C LEU A 207 32.16 8.13 -3.87
N THR A 208 32.82 7.50 -4.85
CA THR A 208 32.42 6.15 -5.29
C THR A 208 32.62 5.08 -4.21
N ASP A 209 33.68 5.19 -3.42
CA ASP A 209 33.96 4.25 -2.34
C ASP A 209 33.08 4.51 -1.12
N CYS A 210 32.84 5.78 -0.77
CA CYS A 210 31.85 6.16 0.25
C CYS A 210 30.45 5.62 -0.07
N LYS A 211 30.00 5.76 -1.34
CA LYS A 211 28.71 5.20 -1.78
C LYS A 211 28.67 3.67 -1.65
N LYS A 212 29.75 2.97 -2.01
CA LYS A 212 29.83 1.50 -1.83
C LYS A 212 29.81 1.11 -0.36
N MET A 213 30.48 1.86 0.50
CA MET A 213 30.48 1.62 1.95
C MET A 213 29.07 1.80 2.52
N LEU A 214 28.42 2.94 2.25
CA LEU A 214 27.03 3.20 2.67
C LEU A 214 26.07 2.13 2.15
N GLN A 215 26.19 1.74 0.88
CA GLN A 215 25.35 0.67 0.32
C GLN A 215 25.57 -0.67 1.05
N LYS A 216 26.82 -1.03 1.39
CA LYS A 216 27.11 -2.23 2.19
C LYS A 216 26.51 -2.17 3.59
N HIS A 217 26.53 -1.00 4.24
CA HIS A 217 25.87 -0.80 5.53
C HIS A 217 24.35 -0.94 5.41
N LEU A 218 23.77 -0.37 4.35
CA LEU A 218 22.34 -0.46 4.06
C LEU A 218 21.90 -1.89 3.76
N ASP A 219 22.65 -2.62 2.93
CA ASP A 219 22.36 -3.99 2.51
C ASP A 219 22.29 -4.98 3.70
N LYS A 220 22.98 -4.68 4.82
CA LYS A 220 22.90 -5.49 6.05
C LYS A 220 21.51 -5.46 6.69
N ARG A 221 20.80 -4.32 6.60
CA ARG A 221 19.47 -4.13 7.21
C ARG A 221 18.35 -4.22 6.18
N PHE A 222 18.58 -3.71 4.97
CA PHE A 222 17.61 -3.57 3.90
C PHE A 222 18.14 -4.19 2.61
N PRO A 223 17.94 -5.51 2.40
CA PRO A 223 18.44 -6.16 1.21
C PRO A 223 17.73 -5.62 -0.02
N ARG A 224 18.52 -5.23 -1.05
CA ARG A 224 18.05 -4.78 -2.38
C ARG A 224 17.42 -3.39 -2.43
N GLU A 225 17.52 -2.61 -1.36
CA GLU A 225 17.09 -1.21 -1.37
C GLU A 225 18.27 -0.29 -1.72
N LYS A 226 18.01 0.79 -2.46
CA LYS A 226 19.01 1.78 -2.87
C LYS A 226 18.72 3.09 -2.18
N PHE A 227 19.77 3.86 -1.90
CA PHE A 227 19.63 5.23 -1.40
C PHE A 227 19.68 6.25 -2.53
N HIS A 228 19.09 7.43 -2.28
CA HIS A 228 19.16 8.59 -3.15
C HIS A 228 19.95 9.70 -2.46
N GLY A 229 20.73 10.49 -3.21
CA GLY A 229 21.28 11.73 -2.67
C GLY A 229 20.18 12.77 -2.51
N VAL A 230 20.29 13.69 -1.56
CA VAL A 230 19.38 14.84 -1.43
C VAL A 230 20.22 16.11 -1.27
N ASP A 231 20.96 16.44 -2.34
CA ASP A 231 21.80 17.63 -2.40
C ASP A 231 21.33 18.61 -3.50
N THR A 232 20.44 18.19 -4.41
CA THR A 232 19.84 19.03 -5.45
C THR A 232 18.32 18.97 -5.39
N GLU A 233 17.66 20.01 -5.90
CA GLU A 233 16.21 20.04 -6.11
C GLU A 233 15.74 18.93 -7.07
N GLN A 234 16.56 18.59 -8.08
CA GLN A 234 16.27 17.49 -8.99
C GLN A 234 16.24 16.14 -8.25
N ASP A 235 17.17 15.94 -7.31
CA ASP A 235 17.16 14.74 -6.47
C ASP A 235 15.95 14.72 -5.54
N GLY A 236 15.56 15.87 -4.99
CA GLY A 236 14.35 16.00 -4.18
C GLY A 236 13.08 15.59 -4.95
N LEU A 237 13.00 15.98 -6.24
CA LEU A 237 11.91 15.56 -7.12
C LEU A 237 11.91 14.04 -7.39
N LEU A 238 13.09 13.42 -7.50
CA LEU A 238 13.20 11.96 -7.62
C LEU A 238 12.72 11.24 -6.36
N VAL A 239 13.05 11.77 -5.18
CA VAL A 239 12.61 11.25 -3.87
C VAL A 239 11.09 11.37 -3.72
N LEU A 240 10.51 12.54 -4.01
CA LEU A 240 9.05 12.74 -4.00
C LEU A 240 8.34 11.77 -4.94
N ARG A 241 8.87 11.59 -6.15
CA ARG A 241 8.32 10.64 -7.12
C ARG A 241 8.42 9.21 -6.61
N GLN A 242 9.50 8.84 -5.93
CA GLN A 242 9.63 7.52 -5.32
C GLN A 242 8.61 7.34 -4.20
N LEU A 243 8.51 8.28 -3.25
CA LEU A 243 7.55 8.23 -2.15
C LEU A 243 6.11 8.06 -2.67
N GLY A 244 5.75 8.81 -3.72
CA GLY A 244 4.43 8.77 -4.31
C GLY A 244 4.10 7.49 -5.10
N ASN A 245 5.09 6.86 -5.74
CA ASN A 245 4.85 5.71 -6.63
C ASN A 245 5.25 4.35 -6.02
N GLN A 246 5.98 4.37 -4.90
CA GLN A 246 6.43 3.18 -4.21
C GLN A 246 5.25 2.34 -3.74
N LYS A 247 5.44 1.02 -3.75
CA LYS A 247 4.48 0.12 -3.13
C LYS A 247 4.57 0.29 -1.61
N LEU A 248 3.48 0.75 -1.01
CA LEU A 248 3.38 0.84 0.44
C LEU A 248 3.23 -0.55 1.05
N LYS A 249 3.86 -0.74 2.20
CA LYS A 249 3.75 -1.97 2.99
C LYS A 249 2.54 -1.86 3.89
N HIS A 250 1.73 -2.92 3.89
CA HIS A 250 0.52 -3.01 4.68
C HIS A 250 0.87 -3.43 6.11
N ILE A 251 0.68 -2.53 7.07
CA ILE A 251 0.79 -2.85 8.50
C ILE A 251 -0.60 -3.21 9.01
N LYS A 252 -0.82 -4.51 9.26
CA LYS A 252 -2.16 -5.06 9.57
C LYS A 252 -2.85 -4.37 10.75
N TYR A 253 -2.11 -4.04 11.81
CA TYR A 253 -2.73 -3.44 13.00
C TYR A 253 -3.18 -1.99 12.77
N CYS A 254 -2.46 -1.24 11.92
CA CYS A 254 -2.84 0.12 11.52
C CYS A 254 -4.00 0.12 10.52
N GLU A 255 -4.04 -0.84 9.59
CA GLU A 255 -5.08 -0.88 8.55
C GLU A 255 -6.42 -1.41 9.05
N ASN A 256 -6.40 -2.29 10.05
CA ASN A 256 -7.61 -2.86 10.64
C ASN A 256 -8.31 -1.91 11.62
N ARG A 257 -7.68 -0.79 11.99
CA ARG A 257 -8.24 0.19 12.94
C ARG A 257 -8.27 1.57 12.31
N SER A 258 -9.31 2.34 12.57
CA SER A 258 -9.34 3.76 12.26
C SER A 258 -8.31 4.47 13.15
N HIS A 259 -7.47 5.29 12.54
CA HIS A 259 -6.52 6.13 13.26
C HIS A 259 -6.41 7.49 12.58
N LEU A 260 -6.00 8.49 13.35
CA LEU A 260 -5.94 9.89 12.92
C LEU A 260 -4.66 10.53 13.45
N SER A 261 -4.03 11.37 12.63
CA SER A 261 -2.96 12.27 13.07
C SER A 261 -3.55 13.66 13.24
N ALA A 262 -3.34 14.25 14.42
CA ALA A 262 -3.88 15.55 14.75
C ALA A 262 -3.10 16.68 14.06
N GLU A 263 -3.80 17.51 13.31
CA GLU A 263 -3.25 18.72 12.68
C GLU A 263 -3.60 19.97 13.47
N GLU A 264 -4.80 20.00 14.03
CA GLU A 264 -5.24 21.07 14.90
C GLU A 264 -5.92 20.47 16.13
N VAL A 265 -5.57 21.01 17.30
CA VAL A 265 -6.10 20.56 18.58
C VAL A 265 -6.59 21.79 19.31
N THR A 266 -7.88 21.84 19.59
CA THR A 266 -8.50 22.88 20.40
C THR A 266 -9.21 22.25 21.59
N PHE A 267 -8.98 22.78 22.79
CA PHE A 267 -9.60 22.29 24.01
C PHE A 267 -10.61 23.30 24.53
N THR A 268 -11.82 22.85 24.77
CA THR A 268 -12.91 23.65 25.33
C THR A 268 -13.26 23.10 26.71
N PRO A 269 -12.96 23.82 27.81
CA PRO A 269 -13.25 23.33 29.16
C PRO A 269 -14.77 23.23 29.38
N ALA A 270 -15.20 22.25 30.17
CA ALA A 270 -16.59 22.12 30.56
C ALA A 270 -16.95 23.15 31.65
N GLU A 271 -18.21 23.62 31.66
CA GLU A 271 -18.72 24.55 32.66
C GLU A 271 -18.76 23.86 34.05
N GLY A 272 -17.71 24.06 34.85
CA GLY A 272 -17.66 23.60 36.25
C GLY A 272 -16.30 23.08 36.71
N ASP A 273 -15.49 22.50 35.80
CA ASP A 273 -14.18 21.93 36.11
C ASP A 273 -13.14 22.34 35.06
N SER A 274 -12.04 22.97 35.50
CA SER A 274 -10.95 23.41 34.60
C SER A 274 -10.18 22.24 33.97
N HIS A 275 -10.26 21.04 34.56
CA HIS A 275 -9.47 19.87 34.18
C HIS A 275 -10.19 18.87 33.27
N VAL A 276 -11.51 19.04 33.06
CA VAL A 276 -12.31 18.17 32.20
C VAL A 276 -12.99 19.03 31.13
N GLY A 277 -12.92 18.61 29.88
CA GLY A 277 -13.48 19.38 28.77
C GLY A 277 -13.59 18.57 27.50
N THR A 278 -14.09 19.22 26.46
CA THR A 278 -14.22 18.64 25.13
C THR A 278 -12.98 18.98 24.31
N LEU A 279 -12.27 17.94 23.88
CA LEU A 279 -11.14 18.06 22.98
C LEU A 279 -11.61 17.93 21.53
N CYS A 280 -11.44 19.00 20.77
CA CYS A 280 -11.69 19.02 19.34
C CYS A 280 -10.37 18.74 18.62
N VAL A 281 -10.31 17.59 17.94
CA VAL A 281 -9.13 17.16 17.18
C VAL A 281 -9.49 17.11 15.70
N SER A 282 -8.84 17.96 14.91
CA SER A 282 -8.97 17.98 13.46
C SER A 282 -7.81 17.24 12.81
N GLY A 283 -8.10 16.44 11.80
CA GLY A 283 -7.10 15.73 11.02
C GLY A 283 -7.72 14.75 10.04
N TYR A 284 -6.88 14.03 9.32
CA TYR A 284 -7.34 13.07 8.33
C TYR A 284 -7.48 11.66 8.90
N ILE A 285 -8.64 11.05 8.67
CA ILE A 285 -8.92 9.66 9.02
C ILE A 285 -8.16 8.72 8.07
N ARG A 286 -7.52 7.70 8.64
CA ARG A 286 -6.77 6.66 7.93
C ARG A 286 -7.21 5.27 8.41
N GLY A 287 -7.01 4.27 7.57
CA GLY A 287 -7.40 2.88 7.85
C GLY A 287 -8.87 2.63 7.53
N GLN A 288 -9.65 2.24 8.54
CA GLN A 288 -11.09 2.02 8.42
C GLN A 288 -11.91 3.28 8.67
N ALA A 289 -13.20 3.24 8.32
CA ALA A 289 -14.13 4.31 8.66
C ALA A 289 -14.25 4.45 10.18
N LEU A 290 -14.23 5.70 10.66
CA LEU A 290 -14.41 6.02 12.07
C LEU A 290 -15.91 6.03 12.40
N SER A 291 -16.30 5.49 13.55
CA SER A 291 -17.69 5.51 14.04
C SER A 291 -17.75 6.19 15.40
N VAL A 292 -18.68 7.14 15.58
CA VAL A 292 -18.80 7.92 16.83
C VAL A 292 -19.08 7.06 18.05
N ASN A 293 -19.79 5.95 17.88
CA ASN A 293 -20.19 5.08 18.98
C ASN A 293 -19.02 4.24 19.54
N GLY A 294 -17.90 4.17 18.81
CA GLY A 294 -16.68 3.51 19.25
C GLY A 294 -15.86 4.34 20.24
N LEU A 295 -15.04 3.66 21.04
CA LEU A 295 -14.06 4.30 21.92
C LEU A 295 -12.85 4.79 21.11
N VAL A 296 -12.26 5.90 21.56
CA VAL A 296 -10.99 6.43 21.03
C VAL A 296 -9.93 6.29 22.09
N HIS A 297 -8.83 5.66 21.72
CA HIS A 297 -7.63 5.59 22.55
C HIS A 297 -6.70 6.76 22.21
N LEU A 298 -6.35 7.57 23.20
CA LEU A 298 -5.28 8.57 23.11
C LEU A 298 -4.00 7.98 23.71
N PRO A 299 -2.94 7.79 22.90
CA PRO A 299 -1.68 7.24 23.38
C PRO A 299 -1.12 8.05 24.57
N GLY A 300 -0.89 7.37 25.70
CA GLY A 300 -0.38 7.98 26.93
C GLY A 300 -1.44 8.59 27.85
N TRP A 301 -2.69 8.73 27.40
CA TRP A 301 -3.79 9.34 28.17
C TRP A 301 -4.94 8.37 28.48
N GLY A 302 -5.10 7.30 27.69
CA GLY A 302 -6.12 6.28 27.92
C GLY A 302 -7.27 6.33 26.92
N ASP A 303 -8.38 5.70 27.29
CA ASP A 303 -9.57 5.55 26.44
C ASP A 303 -10.64 6.59 26.76
N PHE A 304 -11.26 7.14 25.72
CA PHE A 304 -12.27 8.19 25.79
C PHE A 304 -13.44 7.90 24.85
N GLN A 305 -14.61 8.45 25.19
CA GLN A 305 -15.80 8.40 24.33
C GLN A 305 -15.85 9.62 23.42
N MET A 306 -16.27 9.43 22.18
CA MET A 306 -16.56 10.52 21.25
C MET A 306 -17.99 11.02 21.41
N SER A 307 -18.19 12.33 21.28
CA SER A 307 -19.52 12.95 21.30
C SER A 307 -20.08 13.16 19.89
N LYS A 308 -19.24 13.58 18.94
CA LYS A 308 -19.64 14.01 17.60
C LYS A 308 -18.47 13.96 16.63
N ILE A 309 -18.75 13.68 15.36
CA ILE A 309 -17.82 13.81 14.25
C ILE A 309 -18.34 14.85 13.26
N GLU A 310 -17.48 15.81 12.94
CA GLU A 310 -17.71 16.85 11.94
C GLU A 310 -16.71 16.71 10.80
N ALA A 311 -17.13 17.09 9.59
CA ALA A 311 -16.27 17.22 8.42
C ALA A 311 -16.14 18.70 8.04
N PRO A 312 -15.13 19.41 8.57
CA PRO A 312 -14.76 20.73 8.06
C PRO A 312 -14.19 20.64 6.63
N PRO A 313 -14.14 21.74 5.88
CA PRO A 313 -13.46 21.79 4.59
C PRO A 313 -11.97 21.44 4.75
N ASP A 314 -11.40 20.83 3.71
CA ASP A 314 -10.00 20.40 3.70
C ASP A 314 -9.08 21.64 3.71
N PRO A 315 -8.21 21.82 4.72
CA PRO A 315 -7.34 23.00 4.82
C PRO A 315 -6.22 22.99 3.77
N HIS A 316 -5.90 21.83 3.20
CA HIS A 316 -4.75 21.63 2.31
C HIS A 316 -5.13 20.84 1.03
N PRO A 317 -6.05 21.36 0.19
CA PRO A 317 -6.55 20.65 -0.97
C PRO A 317 -5.51 20.56 -2.09
N LEU A 318 -5.59 19.49 -2.90
CA LEU A 318 -4.77 19.35 -4.10
C LEU A 318 -5.30 20.28 -5.20
N VAL A 319 -4.67 21.43 -5.39
CA VAL A 319 -5.02 22.36 -6.48
C VAL A 319 -4.48 21.83 -7.81
N LEU A 320 -5.37 21.44 -8.72
CA LEU A 320 -5.02 21.03 -10.09
C LEU A 320 -5.23 22.21 -11.05
N ARG A 321 -4.21 22.55 -11.85
CA ARG A 321 -4.33 23.56 -12.92
C ARG A 321 -5.47 23.22 -13.87
N GLY A 322 -6.42 24.15 -14.01
CA GLY A 322 -7.56 24.06 -14.94
C GLY A 322 -8.94 23.84 -14.28
N LYS A 323 -9.00 23.52 -12.99
CA LYS A 323 -10.29 23.43 -12.26
C LYS A 323 -10.74 24.73 -11.59
N THR A 324 -9.84 25.69 -11.37
CA THR A 324 -10.18 27.01 -10.82
C THR A 324 -11.27 27.70 -11.65
N LYS A 325 -11.15 27.75 -12.98
CA LYS A 325 -12.15 28.40 -13.85
C LYS A 325 -13.55 27.74 -13.94
N LYS A 326 -13.76 26.53 -13.39
CA LYS A 326 -15.09 25.89 -13.38
C LYS A 326 -15.71 25.77 -12.00
N MET A 327 -14.93 25.91 -10.93
CA MET A 327 -15.44 25.86 -9.55
C MET A 327 -15.81 27.27 -9.05
N ASP A 328 -15.13 28.32 -9.55
CA ASP A 328 -15.43 29.73 -9.20
C ASP A 328 -16.80 30.24 -9.69
N ALA A 329 -17.62 29.41 -10.36
CA ALA A 329 -18.92 29.82 -10.91
C ALA A 329 -20.12 29.04 -10.37
N MET A 330 -19.92 28.02 -9.50
CA MET A 330 -21.02 27.20 -8.95
C MET A 330 -20.86 26.74 -7.49
N ASP A 331 -19.76 27.06 -6.79
CA ASP A 331 -19.57 26.73 -5.37
C ASP A 331 -19.39 28.01 -4.52
N GLU A 332 -20.33 28.96 -4.61
CA GLU A 332 -20.55 30.02 -3.61
C GLU A 332 -21.56 29.57 -2.52
N ASP A 333 -21.72 28.27 -2.33
CA ASP A 333 -22.42 27.75 -1.15
C ASP A 333 -21.42 27.77 0.01
N GLN A 334 -21.68 28.67 0.97
CA GLN A 334 -20.98 28.86 2.23
C GLN A 334 -20.40 27.53 2.76
N GLU A 335 -19.08 27.48 2.95
CA GLU A 335 -18.33 26.31 3.44
C GLU A 335 -18.70 25.98 4.89
N GLU A 336 -19.91 25.45 5.11
CA GLU A 336 -20.41 25.05 6.41
C GLU A 336 -19.77 23.72 6.85
N VAL A 337 -19.35 23.67 8.12
CA VAL A 337 -18.88 22.44 8.76
C VAL A 337 -20.02 21.41 8.74
N LYS A 338 -19.83 20.33 7.96
CA LYS A 338 -20.86 19.31 7.80
C LYS A 338 -20.83 18.35 8.98
N LEU A 339 -21.91 18.30 9.75
CA LEU A 339 -22.12 17.25 10.75
C LEU A 339 -22.24 15.88 10.04
N LEU A 340 -21.33 14.94 10.34
CA LEU A 340 -21.38 13.60 9.79
C LEU A 340 -22.20 12.66 10.68
N GLU A 341 -21.82 12.59 11.97
CA GLU A 341 -22.44 11.67 12.92
C GLU A 341 -22.44 12.30 14.32
N LYS A 342 -23.49 12.03 15.10
CA LYS A 342 -23.58 12.32 16.54
C LYS A 342 -23.67 11.01 17.29
N ALA A 343 -23.13 10.97 18.51
CA ALA A 343 -23.19 9.79 19.35
C ALA A 343 -24.64 9.41 19.64
N ASN A 344 -24.99 8.14 19.44
CA ASN A 344 -26.27 7.59 19.84
C ASN A 344 -26.09 6.92 21.21
N PRO A 345 -26.75 7.40 22.28
CA PRO A 345 -26.52 6.89 23.64
C PRO A 345 -26.88 5.41 23.82
N ASN A 346 -27.73 4.85 22.94
CA ASN A 346 -28.15 3.45 22.99
C ASN A 346 -27.14 2.47 22.35
N GLU A 347 -26.31 2.95 21.43
CA GLU A 347 -25.33 2.14 20.68
C GLU A 347 -23.89 2.43 21.12
N GLN A 348 -23.71 3.45 21.94
CA GLN A 348 -22.41 3.90 22.40
C GLN A 348 -21.80 2.88 23.37
N VAL A 349 -20.56 2.47 23.07
CA VAL A 349 -19.83 1.55 23.93
C VAL A 349 -19.52 2.23 25.25
N SER A 350 -19.94 1.63 26.35
CA SER A 350 -19.64 2.14 27.69
C SER A 350 -18.14 2.09 27.99
N LEU A 351 -17.61 3.15 28.61
CA LEU A 351 -16.34 3.13 29.34
C LEU A 351 -16.48 2.19 30.56
N GLN A 352 -16.57 0.88 30.34
CA GLN A 352 -16.37 -0.07 31.43
C GLN A 352 -14.87 -0.11 31.69
N SER A 353 -14.50 0.38 32.87
CA SER A 353 -13.15 0.36 33.43
C SER A 353 -12.53 -1.04 33.29
N GLU A 354 -11.42 -1.15 32.57
CA GLU A 354 -10.44 -2.21 32.86
C GLU A 354 -9.79 -1.99 34.23
#